data_AF-A0A3D4A6G6-F1
#
_entry.id   AF-A0A3D4A6G6-F1
#
_cell.length_a   1.000
_cell.length_b   1.000
_cell.length_c   1.000
_cell.angle_alpha   90.00
_cell.angle_beta   90.00
_cell.angle_gamma   90.00
#
_symmetry.space_group_name_H-M   'P 1'
#
loop_
_entity.id
_entity.type
_entity.pdbx_description
1 polymer ?
#
loop_
_entity_poly.entity_id
_entity_poly.type
_entity_poly.pdbx_seq_one_letter_code
_entity_poly.pdbx_strand_id
1 'polypeptide(L)'
;MEILRSIPELSQLRGPIFLAIGVFDGVHRGHQAVISTSARHAHSADGTPVVVTFDPHPEKVLRPEAAPHLLTATQHKIALIRALGVGHLLMI
;
A
#
# COMPACT_ATOMS: atom_id res chain seq x y z
N MET A 1 -5.68 6.62 8.57
CA MET A 1 -4.53 6.15 7.77
C MET A 1 -3.80 7.38 7.28
N GLU A 2 -2.55 7.52 7.70
CA GLU A 2 -1.60 8.53 7.22
C GLU A 2 -1.11 8.13 5.83
N ILE A 3 -0.95 9.13 4.95
CA ILE A 3 -0.46 8.92 3.58
C ILE A 3 0.88 9.65 3.45
N LEU A 4 1.94 8.86 3.23
CA LEU A 4 3.28 9.31 2.92
C LEU A 4 3.41 9.44 1.40
N ARG A 5 4.10 10.47 0.92
CA ARG A 5 4.24 10.77 -0.52
C ARG A 5 5.65 10.55 -1.07
N SER A 6 6.57 10.15 -0.21
CA SER A 6 7.96 9.93 -0.59
C SER A 6 8.65 8.95 0.34
N ILE A 7 9.63 8.21 -0.17
CA ILE A 7 10.43 7.25 0.61
C ILE A 7 11.09 7.90 1.83
N PRO A 8 11.66 9.12 1.76
CA PRO A 8 12.25 9.79 2.93
C PRO A 8 11.28 9.98 4.10
N GLU A 9 9.98 10.15 3.86
CA GLU A 9 8.98 10.29 4.93
C GLU A 9 8.86 9.03 5.81
N LEU A 10 9.29 7.85 5.33
CA LEU A 10 9.34 6.63 6.15
C LEU A 10 10.25 6.79 7.38
N SER A 11 11.26 7.67 7.31
CA SER A 11 12.14 7.96 8.45
C SER A 11 11.45 8.62 9.65
N GLN A 12 10.22 9.13 9.46
CA GLN A 12 9.40 9.73 10.51
C GLN A 12 8.66 8.67 11.33
N LEU A 13 8.55 7.44 10.82
CA LEU A 13 7.91 6.32 11.51
C LEU A 13 8.88 5.70 12.53
N ARG A 14 8.31 5.14 13.61
CA ARG A 14 9.10 4.54 14.69
C ARG A 14 9.21 3.03 14.53
N GLY A 15 10.30 2.48 15.02
CA GLY A 15 10.54 1.03 15.04
C GLY A 15 10.84 0.44 13.66
N PRO A 16 10.99 -0.89 13.58
CA PRO A 16 11.20 -1.59 12.31
C PRO A 16 9.99 -1.42 11.38
N ILE A 17 10.23 -1.16 10.09
CA ILE A 17 9.17 -0.96 9.10
C ILE A 17 8.95 -2.24 8.31
N PHE A 18 7.69 -2.67 8.22
CA PHE A 18 7.28 -3.85 7.45
C PHE A 18 6.44 -3.41 6.26
N LEU A 19 6.91 -3.71 5.05
CA LEU A 19 6.32 -3.23 3.81
C LEU A 19 5.52 -4.33 3.11
N ALA A 20 4.26 -4.04 2.78
CA ALA A 20 3.52 -4.77 1.75
C ALA A 20 3.53 -3.92 0.48
N ILE A 21 4.15 -4.40 -0.60
CA ILE A 21 4.39 -3.61 -1.83
C ILE A 21 3.59 -4.22 -2.98
N GLY A 22 2.82 -3.39 -3.69
CA GLY A 22 2.07 -3.82 -4.86
C GLY A 22 1.14 -2.75 -5.42
N VAL A 23 0.63 -2.96 -6.63
CA VAL A 23 -0.37 -2.07 -7.24
C VAL A 23 -1.68 -2.05 -6.44
N PHE A 24 -2.03 -3.21 -5.86
CA PHE A 24 -3.20 -3.43 -5.02
C PHE A 24 -4.53 -2.94 -5.60
N ASP A 25 -4.64 -2.84 -6.92
CA ASP A 25 -5.91 -2.50 -7.54
C ASP A 25 -6.98 -3.58 -7.26
N GLY A 26 -8.19 -3.15 -6.92
CA GLY A 26 -9.27 -4.03 -6.48
C GLY A 26 -9.13 -4.63 -5.08
N VAL A 27 -7.95 -4.57 -4.44
CA VAL A 27 -7.66 -5.12 -3.09
C VAL A 27 -8.34 -6.49 -2.87
N HIS A 28 -8.22 -7.39 -3.84
CA HIS A 28 -8.84 -8.71 -3.79
C HIS A 28 -8.25 -9.60 -2.69
N ARG A 29 -8.82 -10.80 -2.46
CA ARG A 29 -8.41 -11.70 -1.36
C ARG A 29 -6.91 -12.00 -1.30
N GLY A 30 -6.25 -12.15 -2.46
CA GLY A 30 -4.78 -12.28 -2.53
C GLY A 30 -4.03 -11.07 -1.96
N HIS A 31 -4.40 -9.84 -2.37
CA HIS A 31 -3.85 -8.60 -1.81
C HIS A 31 -4.09 -8.49 -0.30
N GLN A 32 -5.29 -8.82 0.15
CA GLN A 32 -5.64 -8.80 1.57
C GLN A 32 -4.75 -9.76 2.38
N ALA A 33 -4.45 -10.94 1.84
CA ALA A 33 -3.56 -11.90 2.50
C ALA A 33 -2.11 -11.37 2.62
N VAL A 34 -1.58 -10.72 1.58
CA VAL A 34 -0.25 -10.09 1.59
C VAL A 34 -0.20 -8.96 2.63
N ILE A 35 -1.16 -8.03 2.56
CA ILE A 35 -1.24 -6.87 3.45
C ILE A 35 -1.39 -7.32 4.91
N SER A 36 -2.35 -8.22 5.18
CA SER A 36 -2.62 -8.68 6.55
C SER A 36 -1.46 -9.48 7.13
N THR A 37 -0.72 -10.23 6.29
CA THR A 37 0.48 -10.97 6.75
C THR A 37 1.61 -10.03 7.13
N SER A 38 1.88 -9.01 6.31
CA SER A 38 2.85 -7.95 6.65
C SER A 38 2.46 -7.24 7.95
N ALA A 39 1.19 -6.85 8.08
CA ALA A 39 0.67 -6.21 9.28
C ALA A 39 0.82 -7.07 10.53
N ARG A 40 0.50 -8.37 10.45
CA ARG A 40 0.66 -9.31 11.54
C ARG A 40 2.13 -9.43 11.98
N HIS A 41 3.07 -9.54 11.03
CA HIS A 41 4.49 -9.62 11.35
C HIS A 41 5.01 -8.33 11.99
N ALA A 42 4.56 -7.17 11.52
CA ALA A 42 4.89 -5.88 12.11
C ALA A 42 4.47 -5.83 13.59
N HIS A 43 3.20 -6.14 13.87
CA HIS A 43 2.69 -6.13 15.24
C HIS A 43 3.42 -7.13 16.15
N SER A 44 3.80 -8.31 15.65
CA SER A 44 4.54 -9.30 16.44
C SER A 44 5.98 -8.90 16.77
N ALA A 45 6.53 -7.91 16.06
CA ALA A 45 7.89 -7.42 16.20
C ALA A 45 7.95 -5.97 16.74
N ASP A 46 6.85 -5.48 17.32
CA ASP A 46 6.70 -4.08 17.75
C ASP A 46 7.09 -3.06 16.65
N GLY A 47 6.82 -3.43 15.39
CA GLY A 47 7.12 -2.66 14.20
C GLY A 47 5.91 -1.96 13.59
N THR A 48 6.18 -1.13 12.59
CA THR A 48 5.17 -0.32 11.90
C THR A 48 4.82 -0.93 10.54
N PRO A 49 3.56 -1.35 10.31
CA PRO A 49 3.14 -1.82 9.00
C PRO A 49 2.83 -0.66 8.06
N VAL A 50 3.35 -0.75 6.84
CA VAL A 50 3.15 0.23 5.78
C VAL A 50 2.76 -0.50 4.50
N VAL A 51 1.68 -0.08 3.85
CA VAL A 51 1.39 -0.51 2.47
C VAL A 51 2.05 0.48 1.51
N VAL A 52 2.76 -0.03 0.51
CA VAL A 52 3.28 0.75 -0.61
C VAL A 52 2.43 0.45 -1.84
N THR A 53 1.87 1.49 -2.43
CA THR A 53 1.06 1.38 -3.66
C THR A 53 1.38 2.52 -4.60
N PHE A 54 0.90 2.39 -5.85
CA PHE A 54 1.15 3.33 -6.91
C PHE A 54 -0.10 4.10 -7.32
N ASP A 55 0.08 5.39 -7.60
CA ASP A 55 -0.86 6.24 -8.32
C ASP A 55 -0.10 7.39 -9.04
N PRO A 56 -0.02 7.40 -10.38
CA PRO A 56 -0.74 6.54 -11.33
C PRO A 56 -0.25 5.09 -11.34
N HIS A 57 -1.03 4.20 -11.97
CA HIS A 57 -0.60 2.82 -12.21
C HIS A 57 0.76 2.80 -12.93
N PRO A 58 1.72 1.93 -12.55
CA PRO A 58 3.07 1.95 -13.14
C PRO A 58 3.10 1.82 -14.66
N GLU A 59 2.27 0.94 -15.23
CA GLU A 59 2.11 0.82 -16.69
C GLU A 59 1.65 2.14 -17.35
N LYS A 60 0.88 2.99 -16.67
CA LYS A 60 0.50 4.31 -17.22
C LYS A 60 1.71 5.24 -17.39
N VAL A 61 2.78 5.02 -16.64
CA VAL A 61 4.05 5.76 -16.76
C VAL A 61 4.98 5.10 -17.77
N LEU A 62 5.12 3.78 -17.69
CA LEU A 62 6.09 3.02 -18.49
C LEU A 62 5.59 2.74 -19.91
N ARG A 63 4.30 2.44 -20.08
CA ARG A 63 3.65 2.05 -21.33
C ARG A 63 2.20 2.55 -21.37
N PRO A 64 1.97 3.87 -21.55
CA PRO A 64 0.64 4.47 -21.46
C PRO A 64 -0.45 3.75 -22.29
N GLU A 65 -0.09 3.28 -23.49
CA GLU A 65 -0.99 2.57 -24.42
C GLU A 65 -1.42 1.17 -23.94
N ALA A 66 -0.68 0.57 -23.01
CA ALA A 66 -0.93 -0.76 -22.47
C ALA A 66 -1.45 -0.72 -21.02
N ALA A 67 -1.72 0.48 -20.48
CA ALA A 67 -2.17 0.61 -19.11
C ALA A 67 -3.55 -0.06 -18.91
N PRO A 68 -3.70 -0.95 -17.91
CA PRO A 68 -4.97 -1.61 -17.67
C PRO A 68 -6.02 -0.60 -17.20
N HIS A 69 -7.29 -0.92 -17.46
CA HIS A 69 -8.39 -0.24 -16.78
C HIS A 69 -8.35 -0.59 -15.29
N LEU A 70 -8.46 0.43 -14.45
CA LEU A 70 -8.45 0.25 -13.00
C LEU A 70 -9.78 -0.33 -12.54
N LEU A 71 -9.71 -1.35 -11.68
CA LEU A 71 -10.86 -1.93 -11.00
C LEU A 71 -11.44 -0.97 -9.96
N THR A 72 -10.59 -0.12 -9.38
CA THR A 72 -10.97 0.78 -8.29
C THR A 72 -10.32 2.15 -8.42
N ALA A 73 -11.08 3.21 -8.06
CA ALA A 73 -10.50 4.54 -7.91
C ALA A 73 -9.52 4.58 -6.72
N THR A 74 -8.49 5.44 -6.79
CA THR A 74 -7.46 5.56 -5.73
C THR A 74 -8.05 5.73 -4.34
N GLN A 75 -9.09 6.57 -4.19
CA GLN A 75 -9.76 6.77 -2.90
C GLN A 75 -10.45 5.51 -2.37
N HIS A 76 -11.00 4.68 -3.25
CA HIS A 76 -11.62 3.41 -2.86
C HIS A 76 -10.56 2.37 -2.46
N LYS A 77 -9.45 2.28 -3.22
CA LYS A 77 -8.28 1.45 -2.86
C LYS A 77 -7.74 1.83 -1.46
N ILE A 78 -7.59 3.12 -1.18
CA ILE A 78 -7.18 3.66 0.13
C ILE A 78 -8.15 3.21 1.24
N ALA A 79 -9.47 3.31 1.00
CA ALA A 79 -10.49 2.89 1.97
C ALA A 79 -10.45 1.39 2.26
N LEU A 80 -10.30 0.56 1.22
CA LEU A 80 -10.17 -0.89 1.34
C LEU A 80 -8.90 -1.29 2.12
N ILE A 81 -7.75 -0.66 1.83
CA ILE A 81 -6.51 -0.90 2.58
C ILE A 81 -6.67 -0.50 4.06
N ARG A 82 -7.29 0.65 4.33
CA ARG A 82 -7.56 1.12 5.69
C ARG A 82 -8.43 0.14 6.47
N ALA A 83 -9.42 -0.49 5.81
CA ALA A 83 -10.30 -1.48 6.44
C ALA A 83 -9.55 -2.76 6.89
N LEU A 84 -8.35 -3.01 6.37
CA LEU A 84 -7.47 -4.10 6.81
C LEU A 84 -6.65 -3.75 8.07
N GLY A 85 -6.87 -2.57 8.67
CA GLY A 85 -6.22 -2.17 9.91
C GLY A 85 -4.82 -1.56 9.74
N VAL A 86 -4.40 -1.19 8.52
CA VAL A 86 -3.10 -0.56 8.31
C VAL A 86 -3.18 0.95 8.53
N GLY A 87 -2.27 1.47 9.36
CA GLY A 87 -2.20 2.87 9.76
C GLY A 87 -1.51 3.79 8.77
N HIS A 88 -0.61 3.27 7.92
CA HIS A 88 0.25 4.05 7.03
C HIS A 88 0.24 3.50 5.60
N LEU A 89 0.16 4.42 4.64
CA LEU A 89 0.25 4.14 3.21
C LEU A 89 1.33 5.01 2.59
N LEU A 90 2.31 4.43 1.91
CA LEU A 90 3.22 5.14 1.03
C LEU A 90 2.65 5.10 -0.40
N MET A 91 2.30 6.28 -0.92
CA MET A 91 1.87 6.46 -2.31
C MET A 91 3.06 6.88 -3.15
N ILE A 92 3.35 6.10 -4.20
CA ILE A 92 4.41 6.35 -5.19
C ILE A 92 3.79 6.74 -6.53
#